data_AF-A0A381WRN4-F1
#
_entry.id   AF-A0A381WRN4-F1
#
_cell.length_a   1.000
_cell.length_b   1.000
_cell.length_c   1.000
_cell.angle_alpha   90.00
_cell.angle_beta   90.00
_cell.angle_gamma   90.00
#
_symmetry.space_group_name_H-M   'P 1'
#
loop_
_entity.id
_entity.type
_entity.pdbx_description
1 polymer ?
#
loop_
_entity_poly.entity_id
_entity_poly.type
_entity_poly.pdbx_seq_one_letter_code
_entity_poly.pdbx_strand_id
1 'polypeptide(L)'
;MILYLPTFRDKSDFNLFQDFSVSKMTKILEDNNINFCYKLHYADKNKPSIKSKRINQVHNIDLYELLSQTDILITDYSSVYFDFLLTDNPIIFTPFDLDEYIKQDRELYFNYHDVTPGPKCQNWDEVLIELKNIISGQDEYCEQRDIINKRFNTFQDGGSSKRVVEYILKHLK
;
A
#
# COMPACT_ATOMS: atom_id res chain seq x y z
N MET A 1 6.35 5.68 -9.44
CA MET A 1 5.18 4.88 -9.85
C MET A 1 4.16 4.82 -8.71
N ILE A 2 2.87 4.67 -9.02
CA ILE A 2 1.84 4.36 -8.02
C ILE A 2 1.68 2.84 -7.93
N LEU A 3 1.63 2.28 -6.73
CA LEU A 3 1.45 0.85 -6.51
C LEU A 3 0.23 0.56 -5.64
N TYR A 4 -0.67 -0.30 -6.11
CA TYR A 4 -1.79 -0.81 -5.33
C TYR A 4 -1.54 -2.25 -4.87
N LEU A 5 -1.46 -2.44 -3.55
CA LEU A 5 -1.25 -3.73 -2.87
C LEU A 5 -2.38 -4.01 -1.88
N PRO A 6 -3.56 -4.43 -2.35
CA PRO A 6 -4.64 -4.83 -1.44
C PRO A 6 -4.34 -6.17 -0.78
N THR A 7 -4.93 -6.37 0.40
CA THR A 7 -4.85 -7.63 1.14
C THR A 7 -5.79 -8.65 0.52
N PHE A 8 -5.40 -9.93 0.52
CA PHE A 8 -6.31 -11.00 0.12
C PHE A 8 -7.50 -11.09 1.08
N ARG A 9 -8.70 -11.32 0.56
CA ARG A 9 -9.89 -11.65 1.36
C ARG A 9 -10.14 -13.15 1.28
N ASP A 10 -10.02 -13.83 2.42
CA ASP A 10 -10.17 -15.29 2.49
C ASP A 10 -11.65 -15.70 2.56
N LYS A 11 -12.45 -14.89 3.28
CA LYS A 11 -13.85 -15.24 3.58
C LYS A 11 -14.89 -14.43 2.81
N SER A 12 -14.49 -13.39 2.08
CA SER A 12 -15.39 -12.58 1.26
C SER A 12 -14.92 -12.56 -0.20
N ASP A 13 -15.88 -12.55 -1.13
CA ASP A 13 -15.61 -12.31 -2.56
C ASP A 13 -15.67 -10.79 -2.85
N PHE A 14 -15.14 -9.96 -1.94
CA PHE A 14 -15.17 -8.51 -2.08
C PHE A 14 -14.44 -8.08 -3.37
N ASN A 15 -15.06 -7.20 -4.15
CA ASN A 15 -14.46 -6.71 -5.39
C ASN A 15 -13.62 -5.46 -5.11
N LEU A 16 -12.31 -5.66 -4.98
CA LEU A 16 -11.32 -4.60 -4.73
C LEU A 16 -11.29 -3.49 -5.79
N PHE A 17 -11.85 -3.74 -6.97
CA PHE A 17 -11.97 -2.80 -8.09
C PHE A 17 -13.43 -2.40 -8.36
N GLN A 18 -14.32 -2.62 -7.40
CA GLN A 18 -15.70 -2.14 -7.48
C GLN A 18 -15.71 -0.63 -7.77
N ASP A 19 -16.47 -0.21 -8.78
CA ASP A 19 -16.59 1.17 -9.23
C ASP A 19 -15.27 1.84 -9.67
N PHE A 20 -14.20 1.07 -9.87
CA PHE A 20 -12.93 1.58 -10.41
C PHE A 20 -13.11 2.09 -11.83
N SER A 21 -12.96 3.40 -12.00
CA SER A 21 -13.04 4.03 -13.33
C SER A 21 -11.67 4.03 -14.02
N VAL A 22 -11.48 3.08 -14.94
CA VAL A 22 -10.27 2.98 -15.79
C VAL A 22 -10.01 4.29 -16.54
N SER A 23 -11.04 4.96 -17.04
CA SER A 23 -10.90 6.21 -17.80
C SER A 23 -10.47 7.38 -16.92
N LYS A 24 -11.09 7.56 -15.73
CA LYS A 24 -10.68 8.61 -14.79
C LYS A 24 -9.25 8.40 -14.31
N MET A 25 -8.90 7.17 -13.92
CA MET A 25 -7.53 6.83 -13.48
C MET A 25 -6.53 7.05 -14.62
N THR A 26 -6.79 6.50 -15.81
CA THR A 26 -5.87 6.64 -16.96
C THR A 26 -5.62 8.10 -17.31
N LYS A 27 -6.64 8.97 -17.25
CA LYS A 27 -6.47 10.41 -17.49
C LYS A 27 -5.48 11.04 -16.50
N ILE A 28 -5.63 10.78 -15.20
CA ILE A 28 -4.70 11.30 -14.17
C ILE A 28 -3.27 10.81 -14.45
N LEU A 29 -3.13 9.53 -14.79
CA LEU A 29 -1.84 8.92 -15.06
C LEU A 29 -1.16 9.50 -16.31
N GLU A 30 -1.92 9.73 -17.39
CA GLU A 30 -1.43 10.32 -18.63
C GLU A 30 -1.04 11.78 -18.45
N ASP A 31 -1.90 12.59 -17.81
CA ASP A 31 -1.67 14.01 -17.56
C ASP A 31 -0.39 14.26 -16.73
N ASN A 32 0.02 13.28 -15.91
CA ASN A 32 1.19 13.39 -15.02
C ASN A 32 2.35 12.45 -15.41
N ASN A 33 2.26 11.71 -16.51
CA ASN A 33 3.24 10.71 -16.95
C ASN A 33 3.57 9.63 -15.89
N ILE A 34 2.57 9.19 -15.12
CA ILE A 34 2.70 8.21 -14.04
C ILE A 34 2.26 6.82 -14.50
N ASN A 35 2.92 5.77 -14.01
CA ASN A 35 2.43 4.40 -14.14
C ASN A 35 1.74 3.97 -12.84
N PHE A 36 0.61 3.28 -12.98
CA PHE A 36 -0.09 2.58 -11.91
C PHE A 36 0.12 1.08 -12.06
N CYS A 37 0.62 0.48 -11.01
CA CYS A 37 0.83 -0.95 -10.93
C CYS A 37 -0.06 -1.53 -9.83
N TYR A 38 -0.57 -2.74 -10.01
CA TYR A 38 -1.26 -3.45 -8.94
C TYR A 38 -0.85 -4.92 -8.88
N LYS A 39 -0.86 -5.48 -7.67
CA LYS A 39 -0.55 -6.90 -7.45
C LYS A 39 -1.64 -7.49 -6.56
N LEU A 40 -2.44 -8.35 -7.16
CA LEU A 40 -3.45 -9.16 -6.46
C LEU A 40 -2.83 -10.47 -5.97
N HIS A 41 -3.42 -11.04 -4.93
CA HIS A 41 -3.09 -12.38 -4.49
C HIS A 41 -3.50 -13.40 -5.55
N TYR A 42 -2.76 -14.50 -5.68
CA TYR A 42 -3.02 -15.48 -6.75
C TYR A 42 -4.41 -16.14 -6.62
N ALA A 43 -4.94 -16.20 -5.40
CA ALA A 43 -6.24 -16.77 -5.07
C ALA A 43 -7.41 -15.77 -5.21
N ASP A 44 -7.15 -14.49 -5.54
CA ASP A 44 -8.21 -13.53 -5.80
C ASP A 44 -9.03 -13.96 -7.02
N LYS A 45 -10.35 -14.12 -6.81
CA LYS A 45 -11.29 -14.55 -7.85
C LYS A 45 -11.70 -13.38 -8.76
N ASN A 46 -11.83 -12.19 -8.19
CA ASN A 46 -12.31 -10.99 -8.89
C ASN A 46 -11.16 -10.22 -9.53
N LYS A 47 -10.66 -10.71 -10.66
CA LYS A 47 -9.60 -10.03 -11.42
C LYS A 47 -10.21 -8.97 -12.34
N PRO A 48 -9.79 -7.70 -12.25
CA PRO A 48 -10.34 -6.64 -13.10
C PRO A 48 -9.86 -6.82 -14.55
N SER A 49 -10.72 -6.52 -15.52
CA SER A 49 -10.32 -6.45 -16.93
C SER A 49 -9.98 -5.01 -17.30
N ILE A 50 -8.71 -4.64 -17.17
CA ILE A 50 -8.24 -3.26 -17.42
C ILE A 50 -7.50 -3.20 -18.75
N LYS A 51 -7.93 -2.28 -19.62
CA LYS A 51 -7.24 -1.96 -20.89
C LYS A 51 -6.67 -0.54 -20.81
N SER A 52 -5.40 -0.43 -20.46
CA SER A 52 -4.66 0.84 -20.41
C SER A 52 -3.16 0.58 -20.60
N LYS A 53 -2.43 1.54 -21.18
CA LYS A 53 -0.96 1.46 -21.28
C LYS A 53 -0.25 1.82 -19.98
N ARG A 54 -0.95 2.52 -19.07
CA ARG A 54 -0.41 3.06 -17.82
C ARG A 54 -0.87 2.29 -16.58
N ILE A 55 -1.81 1.36 -16.72
CA ILE A 55 -2.31 0.53 -15.61
C ILE A 55 -1.93 -0.91 -15.88
N ASN A 56 -1.04 -1.46 -15.05
CA ASN A 56 -0.46 -2.78 -15.28
C ASN A 56 -0.59 -3.68 -14.05
N GLN A 57 -0.99 -4.94 -14.28
CA GLN A 57 -0.88 -5.96 -13.25
C GLN A 57 0.56 -6.46 -13.20
N VAL A 58 1.14 -6.51 -12.00
CA VAL A 58 2.51 -6.98 -11.79
C VAL A 58 2.49 -8.42 -11.29
N HIS A 59 3.33 -9.26 -11.88
CA HIS A 59 3.49 -10.67 -11.52
C HIS A 59 4.98 -10.99 -11.38
N ASN A 60 5.32 -11.92 -10.49
CA ASN A 60 6.67 -12.50 -10.37
C ASN A 60 7.82 -11.49 -10.16
N ILE A 61 7.53 -10.31 -9.60
CA ILE A 61 8.54 -9.35 -9.16
C ILE A 61 8.63 -9.40 -7.63
N ASP A 62 9.87 -9.29 -7.12
CA ASP A 62 10.14 -9.16 -5.70
C ASP A 62 9.41 -7.94 -5.11
N LEU A 63 8.83 -8.11 -3.93
CA LEU A 63 8.01 -7.06 -3.33
C LEU A 63 8.84 -5.82 -3.01
N TYR A 64 10.05 -5.99 -2.46
CA TYR A 64 10.88 -4.88 -2.03
C TYR A 64 11.52 -4.15 -3.21
N GLU A 65 11.83 -4.84 -4.31
CA GLU A 65 12.17 -4.19 -5.57
C GLU A 65 11.05 -3.26 -6.04
N LEU A 66 9.79 -3.72 -5.96
CA LEU A 66 8.64 -2.94 -6.38
C LEU A 66 8.39 -1.74 -5.45
N LEU A 67 8.51 -1.93 -4.14
CA LEU A 67 8.40 -0.86 -3.15
C LEU A 67 9.48 0.21 -3.35
N SER A 68 10.72 -0.18 -3.67
CA SER A 68 11.82 0.77 -3.92
C SER A 68 11.60 1.71 -5.11
N GLN A 69 10.69 1.37 -6.02
CA GLN A 69 10.34 2.17 -7.21
C GLN A 69 8.97 2.87 -7.08
N THR A 70 8.34 2.75 -5.90
CA THR A 70 7.00 3.26 -5.63
C THR A 70 7.09 4.63 -4.95
N ASP A 71 6.43 5.62 -5.56
CA ASP A 71 6.34 7.00 -5.04
C ASP A 71 5.06 7.21 -4.22
N ILE A 72 4.00 6.42 -4.49
CA ILE A 72 2.75 6.43 -3.74
C ILE A 72 2.25 5.00 -3.59
N LEU A 73 2.06 4.56 -2.35
CA LEU A 73 1.46 3.26 -2.05
C LEU A 73 -0.05 3.44 -1.83
N ILE A 74 -0.85 2.58 -2.45
CA ILE A 74 -2.26 2.40 -2.14
C ILE A 74 -2.41 1.01 -1.54
N THR A 75 -3.00 0.90 -0.36
CA THR A 75 -3.16 -0.40 0.32
C THR A 75 -4.30 -0.33 1.34
N ASP A 76 -4.64 -1.43 1.99
CA ASP A 76 -5.75 -1.52 2.93
C ASP A 76 -5.27 -1.93 4.34
N TYR A 77 -5.16 -3.23 4.60
CA TYR A 77 -4.81 -3.84 5.88
C TYR A 77 -3.46 -4.55 5.82
N SER A 78 -2.74 -4.42 4.72
CA SER A 78 -1.49 -5.14 4.48
C SER A 78 -0.39 -4.59 5.38
N SER A 79 0.36 -5.47 6.04
CA SER A 79 1.52 -5.05 6.83
C SER A 79 2.63 -4.39 6.00
N VAL A 80 2.57 -4.48 4.67
CA VAL A 80 3.57 -3.91 3.75
C VAL A 80 3.74 -2.40 3.94
N TYR A 81 2.71 -1.68 4.41
CA TYR A 81 2.86 -0.25 4.65
C TYR A 81 3.87 0.03 5.77
N PHE A 82 4.04 -0.86 6.76
CA PHE A 82 5.04 -0.67 7.82
C PHE A 82 6.46 -0.67 7.24
N ASP A 83 6.74 -1.52 6.27
CA ASP A 83 8.03 -1.54 5.56
C ASP A 83 8.17 -0.31 4.66
N PHE A 84 7.07 0.07 3.97
CA PHE A 84 7.07 1.22 3.07
C PHE A 84 7.26 2.57 3.79
N LEU A 85 6.90 2.67 5.08
CA LEU A 85 7.15 3.86 5.90
C LEU A 85 8.63 4.27 5.94
N LEU A 86 9.57 3.33 5.72
CA LEU A 86 11.00 3.62 5.63
C LEU A 86 11.37 4.52 4.45
N THR A 87 10.48 4.66 3.45
CA THR A 87 10.69 5.53 2.28
C THR A 87 10.21 6.96 2.49
N ASP A 88 9.43 7.21 3.53
CA ASP A 88 8.69 8.46 3.77
C ASP A 88 7.77 8.92 2.61
N ASN A 89 7.44 8.01 1.70
CA ASN A 89 6.53 8.31 0.60
C ASN A 89 5.05 8.25 1.03
N PRO A 90 4.15 9.02 0.40
CA PRO A 90 2.72 9.02 0.69
C PRO A 90 2.04 7.65 0.57
N ILE A 91 1.07 7.40 1.46
CA ILE A 91 0.27 6.18 1.51
C ILE A 91 -1.21 6.54 1.51
N ILE A 92 -1.99 5.97 0.59
CA ILE A 92 -3.46 6.06 0.58
C ILE A 92 -4.02 4.74 1.08
N PHE A 93 -4.88 4.81 2.08
CA PHE A 93 -5.55 3.65 2.64
C PHE A 93 -6.93 3.45 2.02
N THR A 94 -7.25 2.22 1.62
CA THR A 94 -8.53 1.83 0.99
C THR A 94 -9.30 0.84 1.86
N PRO A 95 -9.75 1.21 3.07
CA PRO A 95 -10.51 0.35 3.97
C PRO A 95 -11.99 0.17 3.51
N PHE A 96 -12.21 -0.14 2.24
CA PHE A 96 -13.55 -0.18 1.61
C PHE A 96 -14.52 -1.14 2.31
N ASP A 97 -13.99 -2.14 3.00
CA ASP A 97 -14.73 -3.23 3.64
C ASP A 97 -14.31 -3.47 5.11
N LEU A 98 -13.82 -2.45 5.82
CA LEU A 98 -13.18 -2.61 7.14
C LEU A 98 -14.05 -3.36 8.16
N ASP A 99 -15.32 -2.99 8.26
CA ASP A 99 -16.28 -3.63 9.16
C ASP A 99 -16.48 -5.11 8.82
N GLU A 100 -16.51 -5.45 7.54
CA GLU A 100 -16.64 -6.82 7.06
C GLU A 100 -15.35 -7.61 7.29
N TYR A 101 -14.21 -6.99 6.99
CA TYR A 101 -12.88 -7.57 7.16
C TYR A 101 -12.60 -7.97 8.62
N ILE A 102 -12.87 -7.08 9.58
CA ILE A 102 -12.67 -7.36 11.00
C ILE A 102 -13.62 -8.46 11.49
N LYS A 103 -14.89 -8.44 11.05
CA LYS A 103 -15.89 -9.42 11.49
C LYS A 103 -15.64 -10.82 10.94
N GLN A 104 -15.18 -10.90 9.69
CA GLN A 104 -15.16 -12.16 8.96
C GLN A 104 -13.75 -12.69 8.75
N ASP A 105 -12.76 -11.85 8.48
CA ASP A 105 -11.43 -12.31 8.05
C ASP A 105 -10.44 -12.38 9.22
N ARG A 106 -9.94 -11.22 9.68
CA ARG A 106 -8.86 -11.13 10.66
C ARG A 106 -9.08 -10.00 11.65
N GLU A 107 -8.73 -10.27 12.90
CA GLU A 107 -8.60 -9.23 13.92
C GLU A 107 -7.33 -8.40 13.66
N LEU A 108 -7.42 -7.09 13.90
CA LEU A 108 -6.28 -6.18 13.79
C LEU A 108 -5.58 -6.05 15.15
N TYR A 109 -4.25 -6.11 15.15
CA TYR A 109 -3.44 -5.94 16.37
C TYR A 109 -3.56 -4.56 17.00
N PHE A 110 -3.91 -3.55 16.20
CA PHE A 110 -4.06 -2.17 16.62
C PHE A 110 -5.36 -1.60 16.07
N ASN A 111 -5.86 -0.53 16.69
CA ASN A 111 -6.93 0.25 16.08
C ASN A 111 -6.45 0.78 14.72
N TYR A 112 -7.19 0.49 13.66
CA TYR A 112 -6.83 0.83 12.29
C TYR A 112 -6.49 2.31 12.11
N HIS A 113 -7.31 3.20 12.69
CA HIS A 113 -7.15 4.64 12.54
C HIS A 113 -5.92 5.20 13.26
N ASP A 114 -5.43 4.50 14.31
CA ASP A 114 -4.30 4.95 15.12
C ASP A 114 -2.94 4.64 14.48
N VAL A 115 -2.89 3.71 13.53
CA VAL A 115 -1.63 3.19 12.96
C VAL A 115 -1.50 3.35 11.46
N THR A 116 -2.50 3.91 10.78
CA THR A 116 -2.49 4.14 9.33
C THR A 116 -2.26 5.62 9.00
N PRO A 117 -1.01 6.05 8.71
CA PRO A 117 -0.68 7.46 8.52
C PRO A 117 -0.91 7.92 7.06
N GLY A 118 -2.18 8.04 6.67
CA GLY A 118 -2.60 8.46 5.34
C GLY A 118 -4.11 8.69 5.27
N PRO A 119 -4.64 9.24 4.16
CA PRO A 119 -6.09 9.34 3.97
C PRO A 119 -6.72 7.94 3.92
N LYS A 120 -7.93 7.80 4.49
CA LYS A 120 -8.69 6.54 4.57
C LYS A 120 -9.90 6.63 3.64
N CYS A 121 -9.68 6.35 2.36
CA CYS A 121 -10.69 6.46 1.31
C CYS A 121 -11.69 5.30 1.37
N GLN A 122 -12.98 5.62 1.35
CA GLN A 122 -14.07 4.64 1.39
C GLN A 122 -14.46 4.12 -0.01
N ASN A 123 -13.97 4.76 -1.06
CA ASN A 123 -14.23 4.38 -2.45
C ASN A 123 -13.15 4.93 -3.39
N TRP A 124 -13.20 4.52 -4.66
CA TRP A 124 -12.23 4.95 -5.67
C TRP A 124 -12.34 6.42 -6.07
N ASP A 125 -13.51 7.07 -5.93
CA ASP A 125 -13.62 8.50 -6.23
C ASP A 125 -12.84 9.33 -5.19
N GLU A 126 -12.89 8.95 -3.91
CA GLU A 126 -12.03 9.53 -2.87
C GLU A 126 -10.54 9.26 -3.12
N VAL A 127 -10.17 8.04 -3.54
CA VAL A 127 -8.78 7.74 -3.94
C VAL A 127 -8.31 8.67 -5.07
N LEU A 128 -9.15 8.94 -6.07
CA LEU A 128 -8.80 9.82 -7.19
C LEU A 128 -8.65 11.29 -6.74
N ILE A 129 -9.37 11.72 -5.71
CA ILE A 129 -9.22 13.06 -5.11
C ILE A 129 -7.87 13.14 -4.39
N GLU A 130 -7.59 12.21 -3.49
CA GLU A 130 -6.35 12.19 -2.71
C GLU A 130 -5.11 12.02 -3.58
N LEU A 131 -5.19 11.18 -4.63
CA LEU A 131 -4.12 11.07 -5.61
C LEU A 131 -3.80 12.42 -6.27
N LYS A 132 -4.81 13.21 -6.65
CA LYS A 132 -4.57 14.54 -7.24
C LYS A 132 -3.93 15.50 -6.23
N ASN A 133 -4.39 15.49 -4.98
CA ASN A 133 -3.82 16.32 -3.93
C ASN A 133 -2.33 15.98 -3.74
N ILE A 134 -2.00 14.70 -3.57
CA ILE A 134 -0.62 14.24 -3.41
C ILE A 134 0.24 14.57 -4.64
N ILE A 135 -0.25 14.30 -5.85
CA ILE A 135 0.47 14.63 -7.10
C ILE A 135 0.71 16.14 -7.22
N SER A 136 -0.20 16.97 -6.72
CA SER A 136 -0.03 18.43 -6.67
C SER A 136 0.92 18.93 -5.56
N GLY A 137 1.49 18.02 -4.77
CA GLY A 137 2.43 18.32 -3.69
C GLY A 137 1.77 18.54 -2.32
N GLN A 138 0.49 18.20 -2.16
CA GLN A 138 -0.21 18.29 -0.89
C GLN A 138 -0.10 16.96 -0.15
N ASP A 139 0.70 16.94 0.92
CA ASP A 139 0.89 15.78 1.78
C ASP A 139 0.67 16.15 3.26
N GLU A 140 -0.58 16.02 3.70
CA GLU A 140 -0.99 16.35 5.07
C GLU A 140 -0.55 15.30 6.10
N TYR A 141 -0.02 14.15 5.66
CA TYR A 141 0.24 12.99 6.51
C TYR A 141 1.73 12.75 6.79
N CYS A 142 2.63 13.58 6.27
CA CYS A 142 4.08 13.48 6.47
C CYS A 142 4.46 13.35 7.96
N GLU A 143 3.96 14.23 8.83
CA GLU A 143 4.25 14.17 10.28
C GLU A 143 3.72 12.88 10.93
N GLN A 144 2.51 12.45 10.56
CA GLN A 144 1.93 11.21 11.07
C GLN A 144 2.73 9.99 10.61
N ARG A 145 3.23 9.99 9.36
CA ARG A 145 4.10 8.92 8.85
C ARG A 145 5.38 8.83 9.66
N ASP A 146 6.03 9.94 9.96
CA ASP A 146 7.25 9.94 10.78
C ASP A 146 7.01 9.37 12.18
N ILE A 147 5.90 9.75 12.84
CA ILE A 147 5.53 9.23 14.16
C ILE A 147 5.32 7.71 14.12
N ILE A 148 4.51 7.23 13.18
CA ILE A 148 4.21 5.79 13.05
C ILE A 148 5.47 5.02 12.62
N ASN A 149 6.27 5.57 11.71
CA ASN A 149 7.53 4.97 11.28
C ASN A 149 8.47 4.76 12.47
N LYS A 150 8.69 5.79 13.29
CA LYS A 150 9.52 5.68 14.51
C LYS A 150 8.96 4.69 15.54
N ARG A 151 7.64 4.54 15.61
CA ARG A 151 6.98 3.58 16.50
C ARG A 151 7.26 2.13 16.10
N PHE A 152 7.25 1.81 14.82
CA PHE A 152 7.34 0.44 14.33
C PHE A 152 8.72 0.05 13.78
N ASN A 153 9.51 1.01 13.31
CA ASN A 153 10.84 0.81 12.76
C ASN A 153 11.92 1.40 13.69
N THR A 154 12.32 0.62 14.69
CA THR A 154 13.36 1.01 15.67
C THR A 154 14.71 1.31 15.02
N PHE A 155 15.10 0.53 14.01
CA PHE A 155 16.37 0.69 13.30
C PHE A 155 16.10 1.00 11.83
N GLN A 156 16.57 2.16 11.37
CA GLN A 156 16.39 2.67 10.00
C GLN A 156 17.74 2.92 9.30
N ASP A 157 18.79 2.25 9.77
CA ASP A 157 20.20 2.45 9.39
C ASP A 157 20.68 1.55 8.22
N GLY A 158 19.79 0.73 7.67
CA GLY A 158 20.15 -0.30 6.68
C GLY A 158 21.05 -1.43 7.23
N GLY A 159 21.32 -1.44 8.54
CA GLY A 159 22.25 -2.34 9.22
C GLY A 159 21.60 -3.62 9.79
N SER A 160 20.34 -3.90 9.47
CA SER A 160 19.58 -4.98 10.13
C SER A 160 20.18 -6.36 9.91
N SER A 161 20.53 -6.71 8.68
CA SER A 161 21.18 -7.99 8.38
C SER A 161 22.53 -8.13 9.07
N LYS A 162 23.32 -7.04 9.12
CA LYS A 162 24.62 -7.03 9.81
C LYS A 162 24.45 -7.28 11.31
N ARG A 163 23.53 -6.57 11.98
CA ARG A 163 23.23 -6.76 13.41
C ARG A 163 22.83 -8.20 13.73
N VAL A 164 22.02 -8.83 12.87
CA VAL A 164 21.62 -10.23 13.06
C VAL A 164 22.79 -11.18 12.88
N VAL A 165 23.61 -11.00 11.84
CA VAL A 165 24.80 -11.84 11.60
C VAL A 165 25.80 -11.73 12.75
N GLU A 166 26.10 -10.52 13.21
CA GLU A 166 26.99 -10.28 14.34
C GLU A 166 26.47 -10.93 15.63
N TYR A 167 25.16 -10.87 15.86
CA TYR A 167 24.53 -11.55 17.00
C TYR A 167 24.69 -13.07 16.90
N ILE A 168 24.42 -13.67 15.73
CA ILE A 168 24.56 -15.12 15.54
C ILE A 168 26.01 -15.56 15.75
N LEU A 169 26.98 -14.89 15.11
CA LEU A 169 28.40 -15.23 15.22
C LEU A 169 28.91 -15.16 16.67
N LYS A 170 28.39 -14.22 17.47
CA LYS A 170 28.74 -14.11 18.90
C LYS A 170 28.24 -15.30 19.74
N HIS A 171 27.22 -16.01 19.29
CA HIS A 171 26.57 -17.10 20.04
C HIS A 171 26.76 -18.49 19.40
N LEU A 172 27.44 -18.57 18.25
CA LEU A 172 27.92 -19.83 17.71
C LEU A 172 29.10 -20.31 18.56
N LYS A 173 28.94 -21.49 19.16
CA LYS A 173 30.00 -22.20 19.90
C LYS A 173 30.87 -23.01 18.94
#